data_AF-A0A2P2IAD5-F1
#
_entry.id   AF-A0A2P2IAD5-F1
#
_cell.length_a   1.000
_cell.length_b   1.000
_cell.length_c   1.000
_cell.angle_alpha   90.00
_cell.angle_beta   90.00
_cell.angle_gamma   90.00
#
_symmetry.space_group_name_H-M   'P 1'
#
loop_
_entity.id
_entity.type
_entity.pdbx_description
1 polymer ?
#
loop_
_entity_poly.entity_id
_entity_poly.type
_entity_poly.pdbx_seq_one_letter_code
_entity_poly.pdbx_strand_id
1 'polypeptide(L)'
;FNLAVGSSGATDPAIPHNIAEQLHLELTEAHKALGLFQHHDGITGTAKDHVVLDYANKLLDGIHHSEHVTQFAAHSLIAPKSDQQSAEMVFFEVSEVHEGASVVSVPRVLHLGEPGRGAVILYNSHPHTYRGLATVRIDSPYIKVVNGSGRQVKCQVDPVFDGLQQG
;
A
#
# COMPACT_ATOMS: atom_id res chain seq x y z
N PHE A 1 3.79 -6.52 3.91
CA PHE A 1 3.09 -5.76 4.98
C PHE A 1 2.58 -4.49 4.31
N ASN A 2 1.29 -4.36 4.05
CA ASN A 2 0.77 -3.24 3.28
C ASN A 2 0.44 -2.10 4.25
N LEU A 3 1.26 -1.06 4.24
CA LEU A 3 1.08 0.16 5.03
C LEU A 3 0.31 1.18 4.21
N ALA A 4 -0.83 1.68 4.70
CA ALA A 4 -1.52 2.82 4.09
C ALA A 4 -1.21 4.09 4.94
N VAL A 5 -1.41 5.31 4.44
CA VAL A 5 -1.03 6.56 5.13
C VAL A 5 -2.15 7.60 5.03
N GLY A 6 -2.86 7.94 6.12
CA GLY A 6 -3.71 9.15 6.22
C GLY A 6 -4.73 9.24 7.40
N SER A 7 -5.67 10.20 7.34
CA SER A 7 -6.30 10.89 8.52
C SER A 7 -7.81 10.62 8.79
N SER A 8 -8.30 11.04 9.98
CA SER A 8 -9.32 10.44 10.89
C SER A 8 -10.78 10.98 10.92
N GLY A 9 -11.73 10.13 11.35
CA GLY A 9 -13.04 10.41 11.98
C GLY A 9 -14.16 9.38 11.70
N ALA A 10 -14.73 8.69 12.70
CA ALA A 10 -15.63 7.52 12.53
C ALA A 10 -17.14 7.81 12.27
N THR A 11 -17.82 6.96 11.48
CA THR A 11 -19.13 6.26 11.68
C THR A 11 -19.62 5.61 10.37
N ASP A 12 -20.23 4.42 10.49
CA ASP A 12 -20.48 3.38 9.45
C ASP A 12 -20.70 3.89 7.99
N PRO A 13 -19.83 3.53 7.02
CA PRO A 13 -19.74 4.16 5.70
C PRO A 13 -20.32 3.24 4.60
N ALA A 14 -21.49 3.59 4.05
CA ALA A 14 -21.92 2.96 2.80
C ALA A 14 -21.15 3.58 1.63
N ILE A 15 -20.20 2.84 1.06
CA ILE A 15 -19.53 3.19 -0.19
C ILE A 15 -20.62 3.33 -1.28
N PRO A 16 -20.65 4.43 -2.06
CA PRO A 16 -21.59 4.59 -3.17
C PRO A 16 -21.56 3.36 -4.09
N HIS A 17 -22.74 2.89 -4.53
CA HIS A 17 -22.88 1.62 -5.23
C HIS A 17 -21.98 1.50 -6.47
N ASN A 18 -21.89 2.57 -7.27
CA ASN A 18 -21.03 2.65 -8.45
C ASN A 18 -19.53 2.49 -8.11
N ILE A 19 -19.09 3.07 -6.98
CA ILE A 19 -17.71 2.92 -6.52
C ILE A 19 -17.47 1.49 -6.05
N ALA A 20 -18.41 0.91 -5.31
CA ALA A 20 -18.31 -0.48 -4.85
C ALA A 20 -18.23 -1.47 -6.02
N GLU A 21 -18.99 -1.26 -7.10
CA GLU A 21 -18.89 -2.05 -8.33
C GLU A 21 -17.52 -1.94 -8.99
N GLN A 22 -16.96 -0.74 -9.10
CA GLN A 22 -15.63 -0.54 -9.66
C GLN A 22 -14.55 -1.23 -8.82
N LEU A 23 -14.55 -1.03 -7.50
CA LEU A 23 -13.60 -1.69 -6.59
C LEU A 23 -13.71 -3.22 -6.65
N HIS A 24 -14.93 -3.74 -6.83
CA HIS A 24 -15.14 -5.17 -7.03
C HIS A 24 -14.54 -5.68 -8.34
N LEU A 25 -14.66 -4.92 -9.43
CA LEU A 25 -14.03 -5.25 -10.71
C LEU A 25 -12.51 -5.28 -10.60
N GLU A 26 -11.92 -4.29 -9.94
CA GLU A 26 -10.47 -4.24 -9.71
C GLU A 26 -9.97 -5.41 -8.87
N LEU A 27 -10.68 -5.78 -7.79
CA LEU A 27 -10.38 -7.00 -7.03
C LEU A 27 -10.49 -8.26 -7.89
N THR A 28 -11.47 -8.31 -8.78
CA THR A 28 -11.66 -9.45 -9.68
C THR A 28 -10.49 -9.59 -10.65
N GLU A 29 -10.01 -8.49 -11.23
CA GLU A 29 -8.84 -8.51 -12.10
C GLU A 29 -7.56 -8.88 -11.34
N ALA A 30 -7.36 -8.35 -10.13
CA ALA A 30 -6.25 -8.74 -9.26
C ALA A 30 -6.25 -10.25 -8.96
N HIS A 31 -7.41 -10.84 -8.64
CA HIS A 31 -7.54 -12.27 -8.41
C HIS A 31 -7.25 -13.10 -9.66
N LYS A 32 -7.72 -12.67 -10.83
CA LYS A 32 -7.44 -13.34 -12.12
C LYS A 32 -5.94 -13.33 -12.42
N ALA A 33 -5.27 -12.19 -12.23
CA ALA A 33 -3.83 -12.08 -12.45
C ALA A 33 -3.04 -13.05 -11.56
N LEU A 34 -3.34 -13.07 -10.26
CA LEU A 34 -2.70 -14.00 -9.33
C LEU A 34 -3.01 -15.46 -9.68
N GLY A 35 -4.27 -15.78 -9.99
CA GLY A 35 -4.71 -17.14 -10.35
C GLY A 35 -4.05 -17.65 -11.63
N LEU A 36 -3.90 -16.79 -12.64
CA LEU A 36 -3.19 -17.11 -13.88
C LEU A 36 -1.70 -17.41 -13.59
N PHE A 37 -1.06 -16.62 -12.73
CA PHE A 37 0.33 -16.84 -12.36
C PHE A 37 0.55 -18.17 -11.63
N GLN A 38 -0.45 -18.70 -10.91
CA GLN A 38 -0.38 -20.03 -10.29
C GLN A 38 -0.33 -21.18 -11.30
N HIS A 39 -0.51 -20.94 -12.60
CA HIS A 39 -0.26 -21.94 -13.62
C HIS A 39 1.14 -22.53 -13.41
N HIS A 40 1.27 -23.85 -13.58
CA HIS A 40 2.50 -24.56 -13.28
C HIS A 40 3.66 -24.18 -14.19
N ASP A 41 3.45 -23.42 -15.28
CA ASP A 41 4.53 -22.78 -16.04
C ASP A 41 4.76 -21.30 -15.68
N GLY A 42 3.84 -20.67 -14.96
CA GLY A 42 3.96 -19.31 -14.46
C GLY A 42 4.82 -19.27 -13.21
N ILE A 43 4.31 -19.79 -12.09
CA ILE A 43 4.97 -19.73 -10.79
C ILE A 43 6.32 -20.46 -10.75
N THR A 44 6.49 -21.49 -11.57
CA THR A 44 7.76 -22.26 -11.64
C THR A 44 8.80 -21.63 -12.56
N GLY A 45 8.41 -20.65 -13.39
CA GLY A 45 9.29 -20.02 -14.37
C GLY A 45 9.69 -20.92 -15.54
N THR A 46 8.88 -21.93 -15.91
CA THR A 46 9.16 -22.82 -17.06
C THR A 46 8.57 -22.32 -18.39
N ALA A 47 7.83 -21.21 -18.38
CA ALA A 47 7.36 -20.56 -19.60
C ALA A 47 8.50 -19.84 -20.36
N LYS A 48 8.24 -19.46 -21.62
CA LYS A 48 9.19 -18.66 -22.43
C LYS A 48 9.28 -17.22 -21.89
N ASP A 49 10.41 -16.54 -22.11
CA ASP A 49 10.68 -15.18 -21.62
C ASP A 49 9.52 -14.19 -21.84
N HIS A 50 8.95 -14.14 -23.04
CA HIS A 50 7.84 -13.21 -23.33
C HIS A 50 6.56 -13.56 -22.56
N VAL A 51 6.34 -14.83 -22.23
CA VAL A 51 5.21 -15.28 -21.41
C VAL A 51 5.46 -14.95 -19.94
N VAL A 52 6.70 -15.11 -19.47
CA VAL A 52 7.10 -14.67 -18.12
C VAL A 52 6.89 -13.16 -17.96
N LEU A 53 7.28 -12.36 -18.95
CA LEU A 53 7.02 -10.91 -18.94
C LEU A 53 5.52 -10.58 -18.95
N ASP A 54 4.69 -11.32 -19.69
CA ASP A 54 3.23 -11.15 -19.66
C ASP A 54 2.66 -11.45 -18.27
N TYR A 55 3.08 -12.55 -17.63
CA TYR A 55 2.70 -12.85 -16.25
C TYR A 55 3.12 -11.73 -15.27
N ALA A 56 4.34 -11.24 -15.41
CA ALA A 56 4.87 -10.19 -14.55
C ALA A 56 4.05 -8.89 -14.69
N ASN A 57 3.72 -8.47 -15.91
CA ASN A 57 2.91 -7.29 -16.16
C ASN A 57 1.50 -7.45 -15.58
N LYS A 58 0.85 -8.60 -15.81
CA LYS A 58 -0.48 -8.86 -15.24
C LYS A 58 -0.48 -8.84 -13.72
N LEU A 59 0.57 -9.40 -13.08
CA LEU A 59 0.72 -9.34 -11.63
C LEU A 59 0.91 -7.91 -11.14
N LEU A 60 1.72 -7.10 -11.84
CA LEU A 60 1.90 -5.69 -11.50
C LEU A 60 0.58 -4.93 -11.58
N ASP A 61 -0.21 -5.13 -12.64
CA ASP A 61 -1.55 -4.55 -12.76
C ASP A 61 -2.45 -4.99 -11.59
N GLY A 62 -2.41 -6.28 -11.24
CA GLY A 62 -3.13 -6.83 -10.08
C GLY A 62 -2.70 -6.24 -8.74
N ILE A 63 -1.41 -5.92 -8.57
CA ILE A 63 -0.88 -5.21 -7.41
C ILE A 63 -1.47 -3.80 -7.36
N HIS A 64 -1.42 -3.03 -8.45
CA HIS A 64 -1.98 -1.67 -8.49
C HIS A 64 -3.48 -1.63 -8.19
N HIS A 65 -4.26 -2.58 -8.73
CA HIS A 65 -5.67 -2.76 -8.38
C HIS A 65 -5.86 -3.06 -6.88
N SER A 66 -5.03 -3.93 -6.31
CA SER A 66 -5.09 -4.27 -4.88
C SER A 66 -4.71 -3.09 -3.99
N GLU A 67 -3.71 -2.29 -4.38
CA GLU A 67 -3.29 -1.07 -3.69
C GLU A 67 -4.41 -0.03 -3.69
N HIS A 68 -5.07 0.17 -4.85
CA HIS A 68 -6.17 1.10 -5.00
C HIS A 68 -7.39 0.69 -4.14
N VAL A 69 -7.76 -0.59 -4.14
CA VAL A 69 -8.85 -1.07 -3.28
C VAL A 69 -8.48 -0.96 -1.81
N THR A 70 -7.23 -1.27 -1.45
CA THR A 70 -6.76 -1.19 -0.05
C THR A 70 -6.79 0.25 0.47
N GLN A 71 -6.31 1.22 -0.31
CA GLN A 71 -6.30 2.62 0.11
C GLN A 71 -7.72 3.17 0.25
N PHE A 72 -8.63 2.80 -0.66
CA PHE A 72 -10.01 3.23 -0.61
C PHE A 72 -10.72 2.64 0.61
N ALA A 73 -10.60 1.33 0.83
CA ALA A 73 -11.21 0.66 1.98
C ALA A 73 -10.68 1.22 3.31
N ALA A 74 -9.36 1.46 3.42
CA ALA A 74 -8.78 2.10 4.59
C ALA A 74 -9.35 3.51 4.81
N HIS A 75 -9.52 4.29 3.74
CA HIS A 75 -10.10 5.63 3.83
C HIS A 75 -11.54 5.57 4.31
N SER A 76 -12.37 4.71 3.71
CA SER A 76 -13.76 4.54 4.13
C SER A 76 -13.88 4.16 5.60
N LEU A 77 -12.99 3.30 6.12
CA LEU A 77 -13.00 2.87 7.52
C LEU A 77 -12.57 3.94 8.51
N ILE A 78 -11.72 4.88 8.10
CA ILE A 78 -11.04 5.82 9.00
C ILE A 78 -11.55 7.24 8.87
N ALA A 79 -11.99 7.68 7.68
CA ALA A 79 -12.29 9.08 7.41
C ALA A 79 -13.74 9.47 7.77
N PRO A 80 -13.95 10.74 8.19
CA PRO A 80 -15.29 11.25 8.42
C PRO A 80 -16.00 11.43 7.09
N LYS A 81 -17.33 11.29 7.10
CA LYS A 81 -18.17 11.33 5.90
C LYS A 81 -17.85 12.57 5.06
N SER A 82 -17.44 12.35 3.81
CA SER A 82 -17.39 13.37 2.78
C SER A 82 -18.51 13.10 1.76
N ASP A 83 -19.22 14.16 1.36
CA ASP A 83 -20.33 14.05 0.41
C ASP A 83 -19.87 13.86 -1.04
N GLN A 84 -18.55 13.87 -1.30
CA GLN A 84 -17.98 13.72 -2.63
C GLN A 84 -16.83 12.73 -2.60
N GLN A 85 -17.14 11.48 -2.94
CA GLN A 85 -16.15 10.44 -3.25
C GLN A 85 -16.22 10.09 -4.74
N SER A 86 -15.06 10.00 -5.38
CA SER A 86 -14.88 9.44 -6.70
C SER A 86 -13.99 8.21 -6.56
N ALA A 87 -14.24 7.19 -7.36
CA ALA A 87 -13.42 5.99 -7.37
C ALA A 87 -11.99 6.26 -7.84
N GLU A 88 -11.70 7.37 -8.51
CA GLU A 88 -10.34 7.72 -8.95
C GLU A 88 -9.50 8.41 -7.87
N MET A 89 -10.08 8.70 -6.69
CA MET A 89 -9.36 9.39 -5.65
C MET A 89 -8.38 8.48 -4.91
N VAL A 90 -7.12 8.92 -4.88
CA VAL A 90 -6.07 8.33 -4.05
C VAL A 90 -6.01 9.11 -2.74
N PHE A 91 -6.48 8.49 -1.66
CA PHE A 91 -6.41 9.05 -0.32
C PHE A 91 -5.09 8.73 0.35
N PHE A 92 -4.65 7.48 0.18
CA PHE A 92 -3.46 6.94 0.81
C PHE A 92 -2.56 6.25 -0.23
N GLU A 93 -1.26 6.33 -0.01
CA GLU A 93 -0.25 5.60 -0.80
C GLU A 93 0.33 4.47 0.03
N VAL A 94 0.56 3.32 -0.61
CA VAL A 94 1.19 2.18 0.05
C VAL A 94 2.68 2.42 0.35
N SER A 95 3.29 1.61 1.21
CA SER A 95 4.71 1.77 1.61
C SER A 95 5.72 1.41 0.53
N GLU A 96 5.33 0.69 -0.51
CA GLU A 96 6.22 0.23 -1.57
C GLU A 96 5.86 0.90 -2.89
N VAL A 97 6.87 1.21 -3.70
CA VAL A 97 6.71 1.74 -5.04
C VAL A 97 7.14 0.65 -6.02
N HIS A 98 6.27 0.37 -7.00
CA HIS A 98 6.51 -0.57 -8.07
C HIS A 98 6.75 0.21 -9.37
N GLU A 99 8.01 0.36 -9.79
CA GLU A 99 8.36 1.10 -11.03
C GLU A 99 8.12 0.27 -12.30
N GLY A 100 8.09 -1.05 -12.18
CA GLY A 100 7.86 -1.95 -13.31
C GLY A 100 7.89 -3.42 -12.91
N ALA A 101 7.38 -4.27 -13.79
CA ALA A 101 7.13 -5.68 -13.50
C ALA A 101 8.41 -6.51 -13.33
N SER A 102 9.55 -5.99 -13.77
CA SER A 102 10.87 -6.62 -13.67
C SER A 102 11.82 -5.87 -12.74
N VAL A 103 11.31 -4.92 -11.96
CA VAL A 103 12.09 -4.11 -11.02
C VAL A 103 11.68 -4.46 -9.59
N VAL A 104 12.65 -4.55 -8.69
CA VAL A 104 12.37 -4.77 -7.27
C VAL A 104 11.69 -3.53 -6.69
N SER A 105 10.61 -3.72 -5.93
CA SER A 105 9.93 -2.62 -5.26
C SER A 105 10.86 -1.91 -4.29
N VAL A 106 10.69 -0.59 -4.18
CA VAL A 106 11.46 0.24 -3.24
C VAL A 106 10.55 0.86 -2.19
N PRO A 107 10.98 0.96 -0.92
CA PRO A 107 10.17 1.63 0.09
C PRO A 107 10.00 3.13 -0.26
N ARG A 108 8.75 3.59 -0.22
CA ARG A 108 8.34 4.97 -0.41
C ARG A 108 8.86 5.85 0.72
N VAL A 109 9.36 7.04 0.36
CA VAL A 109 9.77 8.06 1.32
C VAL A 109 8.55 8.89 1.73
N LEU A 110 8.24 8.92 3.02
CA LEU A 110 7.26 9.83 3.58
C LEU A 110 7.88 11.22 3.70
N HIS A 111 7.45 12.12 2.82
CA HIS A 111 7.90 13.50 2.82
C HIS A 111 7.16 14.33 3.87
N LEU A 112 7.89 14.84 4.85
CA LEU A 112 7.36 15.71 5.91
C LEU A 112 7.43 17.18 5.44
N GLY A 113 6.68 17.52 4.39
CA GLY A 113 6.55 18.90 3.89
C GLY A 113 5.98 19.86 4.95
N GLU A 114 5.94 21.17 4.71
CA GLU A 114 5.38 22.15 5.67
C GLU A 114 3.89 21.85 5.97
N PRO A 115 3.45 21.67 7.25
CA PRO A 115 4.04 22.11 8.52
C PRO A 115 4.88 21.03 9.28
N GLY A 116 5.47 20.07 8.59
CA GLY A 116 6.32 19.01 9.13
C GLY A 116 5.55 17.81 9.67
N ARG A 117 4.39 17.47 9.07
CA ARG A 117 3.53 16.39 9.54
C ARG A 117 3.26 15.37 8.46
N GLY A 118 3.35 14.09 8.82
CA GLY A 118 2.92 12.95 8.02
C GLY A 118 2.07 12.00 8.87
N ALA A 119 1.20 11.25 8.21
CA ALA A 119 0.37 10.22 8.85
C ALA A 119 0.82 8.83 8.41
N VAL A 120 0.57 7.82 9.23
CA VAL A 120 0.84 6.42 8.89
C VAL A 120 -0.28 5.55 9.47
N ILE A 121 -0.89 4.72 8.64
CA ILE A 121 -1.96 3.77 8.99
C ILE A 121 -1.41 2.34 8.90
N LEU A 122 -1.44 1.65 10.02
CA LEU A 122 -1.07 0.25 10.08
C LEU A 122 -2.34 -0.61 10.03
N TYR A 123 -2.41 -1.50 9.03
CA TYR A 123 -3.42 -2.53 8.96
C TYR A 123 -2.86 -3.87 9.44
N ASN A 124 -3.63 -4.57 10.26
CA ASN A 124 -3.33 -5.93 10.68
C ASN A 124 -4.38 -6.87 10.07
N SER A 125 -3.94 -7.72 9.14
CA SER A 125 -4.79 -8.74 8.50
C SER A 125 -5.07 -9.95 9.38
N HIS A 126 -4.40 -10.09 10.53
CA HIS A 126 -4.60 -11.22 11.43
C HIS A 126 -5.79 -10.99 12.37
N PRO A 127 -6.52 -12.06 12.73
CA PRO A 127 -7.66 -11.98 13.65
C PRO A 127 -7.24 -11.81 15.12
N HIS A 128 -5.96 -11.55 15.40
CA HIS A 128 -5.42 -11.41 16.76
C HIS A 128 -4.51 -10.18 16.86
N THR A 129 -4.30 -9.71 18.08
CA THR A 129 -3.42 -8.56 18.34
C THR A 129 -1.99 -8.88 17.95
N TYR A 130 -1.40 -8.02 17.11
CA TYR A 130 -0.01 -8.10 16.71
C TYR A 130 0.78 -6.92 17.27
N ARG A 131 2.00 -7.18 17.75
CA ARG A 131 2.95 -6.15 18.16
C ARG A 131 4.30 -6.44 17.51
N GLY A 132 4.72 -5.56 16.63
CA GLY A 132 6.00 -5.65 15.92
C GLY A 132 6.56 -4.26 15.64
N LEU A 133 7.75 -4.24 15.07
CA LEU A 133 8.37 -3.02 14.56
C LEU A 133 7.78 -2.69 13.18
N ALA A 134 7.51 -1.42 12.95
CA ALA A 134 7.16 -0.88 11.65
C ALA A 134 8.26 0.10 11.23
N THR A 135 8.74 -0.05 10.00
CA THR A 135 9.81 0.77 9.43
C THR A 135 9.23 1.65 8.35
N VAL A 136 9.54 2.95 8.38
CA VAL A 136 9.05 3.94 7.41
C VAL A 136 10.24 4.77 6.96
N ARG A 137 10.43 4.93 5.64
CA ARG A 137 11.45 5.87 5.12
C ARG A 137 10.91 7.29 5.23
N ILE A 138 11.75 8.20 5.67
CA ILE A 138 11.44 9.62 5.90
C ILE A 138 12.57 10.48 5.35
N ASP A 139 12.28 11.73 5.03
CA ASP A 139 13.24 12.70 4.51
C ASP A 139 13.85 13.62 5.58
N SER A 140 13.50 13.42 6.85
CA SER A 140 14.03 14.18 7.98
C SER A 140 14.44 13.25 9.13
N PRO A 141 15.63 13.41 9.72
CA PRO A 141 16.05 12.63 10.88
C PRO A 141 15.43 13.14 12.20
N TYR A 142 14.88 14.36 12.22
CA TYR A 142 14.35 15.00 13.41
C TYR A 142 12.84 14.83 13.49
N ILE A 143 12.42 13.67 13.95
CA ILE A 143 11.00 13.30 14.01
C ILE A 143 10.51 12.96 15.42
N LYS A 144 9.21 13.09 15.60
CA LYS A 144 8.48 12.59 16.76
C LYS A 144 7.32 11.75 16.26
N VAL A 145 7.26 10.49 16.69
CA VAL A 145 6.11 9.62 16.40
C VAL A 145 5.08 9.75 17.52
N VAL A 146 3.82 9.94 17.13
CA VAL A 146 2.67 9.92 18.04
C VAL A 146 1.65 8.92 17.54
N ASN A 147 0.88 8.31 18.45
CA ASN A 147 -0.25 7.46 18.09
C ASN A 147 -1.51 8.31 17.82
N GLY A 148 -2.63 7.65 17.48
CA GLY A 148 -3.92 8.32 17.23
C GLY A 148 -4.49 9.10 18.42
N SER A 149 -4.00 8.90 19.65
CA SER A 149 -4.38 9.68 20.84
C SER A 149 -3.41 10.83 21.13
N GLY A 150 -2.45 11.12 20.25
CA GLY A 150 -1.42 12.14 20.44
C GLY A 150 -0.30 11.77 21.42
N ARG A 151 -0.28 10.52 21.93
CA ARG A 151 0.75 10.06 22.85
C ARG A 151 2.01 9.66 22.08
N GLN A 152 3.17 10.08 22.60
CA GLN A 152 4.46 9.75 21.99
C GLN A 152 4.72 8.25 22.00
N VAL A 153 5.15 7.74 20.85
CA VAL A 153 5.61 6.37 20.65
C VAL A 153 7.14 6.39 20.60
N LYS A 154 7.79 5.41 21.26
CA LYS A 154 9.24 5.27 21.16
C LYS A 154 9.60 4.92 19.72
N CYS A 155 10.58 5.63 19.17
CA CYS A 155 11.10 5.40 17.83
C CYS A 155 12.63 5.47 17.85
N GLN A 156 13.24 4.87 16.84
CA GLN A 156 14.66 4.95 16.53
C GLN A 156 14.77 5.36 15.06
N VAL A 157 15.75 6.21 14.76
CA VAL A 157 16.05 6.64 13.39
C VAL A 157 17.42 6.10 13.04
N ASP A 158 17.47 5.35 11.95
CA ASP A 158 18.70 4.79 11.39
C ASP A 158 18.89 5.32 9.96
N PRO A 159 20.14 5.55 9.52
CA PRO A 159 20.42 5.93 8.14
C PRO A 159 20.04 4.80 7.17
N VAL A 160 19.64 5.18 5.96
CA VAL A 160 19.48 4.23 4.84
C VAL A 160 20.86 3.97 4.26
N PHE A 161 21.29 2.71 4.30
CA PHE A 161 22.50 2.25 3.63
C PHE A 161 22.10 1.61 2.31
N ASP A 162 22.40 2.26 1.20
CA ASP A 162 22.42 1.59 -0.09
C ASP A 162 23.72 0.78 -0.11
N GLY A 163 23.59 -0.55 -0.11
CA GLY A 163 24.77 -1.43 -0.17
C GLY A 163 25.69 -1.03 -1.31
N LEU A 164 27.01 -1.21 -1.13
CA LEU A 164 28.03 -0.95 -2.16
C LEU A 164 27.69 -1.67 -3.47
N GLN A 165 26.96 -1.02 -4.36
CA GLN A 165 26.78 -1.46 -5.75
C GLN A 165 28.02 -1.03 -6.56
N GLN A 166 29.19 -1.58 -6.23
CA GLN A 166 30.32 -1.69 -7.15
C GLN A 166 31.04 -3.00 -6.86
N GLY A 167 30.85 -3.96 -7.76
CA GLY A 167 31.52 -5.26 -7.83
C GLY A 167 31.20 -5.90 -9.16
#